data_AF-A0A7U3ZK57-F1
#
_entry.id   AF-A0A7U3ZK57-F1
#
_cell.length_a   1.000
_cell.length_b   1.000
_cell.length_c   1.000
_cell.angle_alpha   90.00
_cell.angle_beta   90.00
_cell.angle_gamma   90.00
#
_symmetry.space_group_name_H-M   'P 1'
#
loop_
_entity.id
_entity.type
_entity.pdbx_description
1 polymer ?
#
loop_
_entity_poly.entity_id
_entity_poly.type
_entity_poly.pdbx_seq_one_letter_code
_entity_poly.pdbx_strand_id
1 'polypeptide(L)'
;MKRLHFLSAFFLLLSFETIAQKLTTLSPYVEQQSQRYVNITKVELTNDYTILYFSLDFGSTSQPRTLEDILRGGRNLGTETIEIDPNCRLYEPGNAGRKFRFVKAEGIPVAPQTRKIVPGDFVKFSVYFERLDPGIEVFDMFEGRDHDSKRYWNFFSVHIRNPKRPLPKKQPTPEVQKQEPPIVAEKPQDIPRAPEPVKEATTQLVTVRGTIINAKTKQPVPARISYMAPGGENGLDSIALSASSGKFKLALDAGNKYAYVASAKGYFPSSGAFDLTQAKGGQEIVNEIVLNPVAVGEAITLNNIYFDISKFDLLTSSFAEMDRLTQLMRENPSMEIRVEGHTDNLGDFDKNIELSQNRANAVKKYLVSKGIEASRIEAKGFGPTRPVTKGTSESERRRNRRVEFVVVRM
;
A
#
# COMPACT_ATOMS: atom_id res chain seq x y z
N MET A 1 43.40 27.18 59.82
CA MET A 1 43.20 27.63 58.43
C MET A 1 43.61 26.52 57.48
N LYS A 2 42.68 25.94 56.73
CA LYS A 2 42.90 25.21 55.47
C LYS A 2 41.51 24.98 54.86
N ARG A 3 41.18 25.75 53.81
CA ARG A 3 39.93 25.61 53.06
C ARG A 3 40.06 24.41 52.12
N LEU A 4 39.07 23.54 52.20
CA LEU A 4 38.87 22.35 51.37
C LEU A 4 38.12 22.77 50.10
N HIS A 5 38.69 22.49 48.92
CA HIS A 5 37.95 22.52 47.66
C HIS A 5 37.70 21.08 47.23
N PHE A 6 36.53 20.56 47.59
CA PHE A 6 35.90 19.43 46.89
C PHE A 6 34.87 20.05 45.94
N LEU A 7 35.21 20.17 44.66
CA LEU A 7 34.23 20.50 43.63
C LEU A 7 33.45 19.22 43.29
N SER A 8 32.17 19.28 43.62
CA SER A 8 31.04 18.44 43.23
C SER A 8 31.24 17.59 41.96
N ALA A 9 31.37 16.27 42.15
CA ALA A 9 31.03 15.27 41.15
C ALA A 9 29.51 15.01 41.23
N PHE A 10 28.71 15.98 40.79
CA PHE A 10 27.25 15.86 40.72
C PHE A 10 26.75 16.42 39.40
N PHE A 11 27.25 15.86 38.29
CA PHE A 11 26.82 16.23 36.94
C PHE A 11 26.95 15.05 35.96
N LEU A 12 26.45 13.86 36.32
CA LEU A 12 26.38 12.76 35.35
C LEU A 12 25.25 11.73 35.55
N LEU A 13 24.22 12.08 36.31
CA LEU A 13 23.05 11.21 36.52
C LEU A 13 21.72 11.81 36.04
N LEU A 14 21.69 13.07 35.56
CA LEU A 14 20.49 13.70 35.01
C LEU A 14 20.33 13.60 33.48
N SER A 15 21.25 12.92 32.77
CA SER A 15 21.31 12.93 31.30
C SER A 15 20.89 11.64 30.60
N PHE A 16 20.69 10.52 31.33
CA PHE A 16 20.27 9.25 30.70
C PHE A 16 18.74 9.06 30.67
N GLU A 17 18.01 9.44 31.73
CA GLU A 17 16.54 9.35 31.75
C GLU A 17 15.89 10.28 30.71
N THR A 18 16.50 11.43 30.41
CA THR A 18 15.98 12.42 29.46
C THR A 18 16.16 12.03 27.99
N ILE A 19 17.17 11.20 27.65
CA ILE A 19 17.39 10.73 26.26
C ILE A 19 16.54 9.49 25.97
N ALA A 20 16.45 8.55 26.92
CA ALA A 20 15.63 7.34 26.77
C ALA A 20 14.12 7.66 26.60
N GLN A 21 13.61 8.67 27.32
CA GLN A 21 12.24 9.15 27.12
C GLN A 21 12.02 9.83 25.75
N LYS A 22 13.06 10.39 25.13
CA LYS A 22 12.95 11.12 23.86
C LYS A 22 12.93 10.21 22.62
N LEU A 23 13.38 8.96 22.78
CA LEU A 23 13.48 7.94 21.73
C LEU A 23 12.49 6.79 21.93
N THR A 24 11.53 6.97 22.85
CA THR A 24 10.43 6.04 23.09
C THR A 24 9.12 6.65 22.61
N THR A 25 8.36 5.88 21.82
CA THR A 25 7.00 6.22 21.40
C THR A 25 6.05 5.22 22.05
N LEU A 26 5.23 5.69 22.99
CA LEU A 26 4.16 4.89 23.60
C LEU A 26 2.91 4.95 22.74
N SER A 27 2.25 3.81 22.53
CA SER A 27 1.03 3.68 21.70
C SER A 27 1.16 4.41 20.36
N PRO A 28 2.14 4.03 19.51
CA PRO A 28 2.34 4.69 18.22
C PRO A 28 1.06 4.64 17.39
N TYR A 29 0.80 5.72 16.65
CA TYR A 29 -0.29 5.74 15.69
C TYR A 29 0.07 4.83 14.51
N VAL A 30 -0.83 3.92 14.15
CA VAL A 30 -0.69 2.97 13.04
C VAL A 30 -1.85 3.22 12.09
N GLU A 31 -1.56 3.55 10.83
CA GLU A 31 -2.61 3.84 9.85
C GLU A 31 -3.33 2.56 9.40
N GLN A 32 -2.60 1.46 9.25
CA GLN A 32 -3.16 0.18 8.83
C GLN A 32 -2.39 -1.00 9.43
N GLN A 33 -3.09 -2.08 9.75
CA GLN A 33 -2.48 -3.36 10.18
C GLN A 33 -3.24 -4.55 9.63
N SER A 34 -2.55 -5.68 9.40
CA SER A 34 -3.17 -6.89 8.83
C SER A 34 -4.08 -7.62 9.83
N GLN A 35 -3.68 -7.69 11.10
CA GLN A 35 -4.43 -8.38 12.16
C GLN A 35 -4.82 -7.40 13.26
N ARG A 36 -6.13 -7.25 13.50
CA ARG A 36 -6.65 -6.28 14.48
C ARG A 36 -6.42 -6.69 15.94
N TYR A 37 -6.18 -7.98 16.19
CA TYR A 37 -5.97 -8.55 17.52
C TYR A 37 -4.52 -8.47 18.01
N VAL A 38 -3.60 -7.91 17.20
CA VAL A 38 -2.20 -7.65 17.57
C VAL A 38 -1.93 -6.16 17.42
N ASN A 39 -1.36 -5.53 18.45
CA ASN A 39 -1.12 -4.09 18.46
C ASN A 39 0.30 -3.77 18.92
N ILE A 40 0.91 -2.74 18.34
CA ILE A 40 2.17 -2.17 18.83
C ILE A 40 1.85 -1.24 20.00
N THR A 41 2.32 -1.59 21.19
CA THR A 41 2.09 -0.84 22.44
C THR A 41 3.19 0.18 22.74
N LYS A 42 4.41 -0.09 22.26
CA LYS A 42 5.58 0.78 22.44
C LYS A 42 6.58 0.53 21.31
N VAL A 43 7.21 1.58 20.82
CA VAL A 43 8.44 1.52 20.02
C VAL A 43 9.55 2.20 20.80
N GLU A 44 10.66 1.51 20.98
CA GLU A 44 11.85 2.02 21.67
C GLU A 44 13.04 1.98 20.72
N LEU A 45 13.74 3.11 20.63
CA LEU A 45 14.91 3.24 19.79
C LEU A 45 16.16 3.33 20.66
N THR A 46 17.03 2.32 20.59
CA THR A 46 18.31 2.31 21.31
C THR A 46 19.45 2.76 20.39
N ASN A 47 20.70 2.62 20.84
CA ASN A 47 21.86 2.83 19.96
C ASN A 47 21.95 1.76 18.87
N ASP A 48 21.50 0.54 19.19
CA ASP A 48 21.75 -0.66 18.38
C ASP A 48 20.47 -1.20 17.72
N TYR A 49 19.30 -0.92 18.30
CA TYR A 49 18.05 -1.56 17.90
C TYR A 49 16.88 -0.60 17.74
N THR A 50 15.97 -1.02 16.86
CA THR A 50 14.56 -0.62 16.90
C THR A 50 13.79 -1.75 17.57
N ILE A 51 13.13 -1.48 18.69
CA ILE A 51 12.41 -2.49 19.47
C ILE A 51 10.92 -2.19 19.39
N LEU A 52 10.15 -3.12 18.84
CA LEU A 52 8.69 -3.06 18.84
C LEU A 52 8.15 -3.96 19.94
N TYR A 53 7.27 -3.42 20.79
CA TYR A 53 6.58 -4.15 21.84
C TYR A 53 5.13 -4.36 21.44
N PHE A 54 4.69 -5.62 21.44
CA PHE A 54 3.36 -6.01 20.99
C PHE A 54 2.50 -6.51 22.15
N SER A 55 1.20 -6.32 21.98
CA SER A 55 0.16 -7.05 22.72
C SER A 55 -0.75 -7.76 21.74
N LEU A 56 -0.95 -9.06 21.96
CA LEU A 56 -1.89 -9.90 21.25
C LEU A 56 -3.01 -10.28 22.21
N ASP A 57 -4.24 -9.95 21.86
CA ASP A 57 -5.46 -10.33 22.59
C ASP A 57 -6.30 -11.24 21.69
N PHE A 58 -6.14 -12.55 21.87
CA PHE A 58 -6.78 -13.53 21.02
C PHE A 58 -8.22 -13.77 21.48
N GLY A 59 -9.10 -12.80 21.23
CA GLY A 59 -10.54 -12.95 21.41
C GLY A 59 -10.96 -13.26 22.84
N SER A 60 -10.68 -12.35 23.78
CA SER A 60 -11.57 -12.21 24.94
C SER A 60 -12.95 -11.75 24.45
N THR A 61 -14.02 -12.40 24.90
CA THR A 61 -15.41 -12.30 24.43
C THR A 61 -16.10 -10.95 24.68
N SER A 62 -15.50 -9.82 24.31
CA SER A 62 -16.06 -8.47 24.57
C SER A 62 -16.04 -7.50 23.38
N GLN A 63 -15.51 -7.88 22.22
CA GLN A 63 -15.69 -7.11 20.97
C GLN A 63 -16.94 -7.63 20.23
N PRO A 64 -17.92 -6.78 19.87
CA PRO A 64 -19.10 -7.22 19.13
C PRO A 64 -18.68 -7.80 17.77
N ARG A 65 -19.15 -9.02 17.47
CA ARG A 65 -18.89 -9.68 16.18
C ARG A 65 -19.34 -8.77 15.05
N THR A 66 -18.47 -8.57 14.06
CA THR A 66 -18.84 -7.83 12.86
C THR A 66 -19.76 -8.69 11.98
N LEU A 67 -20.54 -8.05 11.11
CA LEU A 67 -21.37 -8.76 10.14
C LEU A 67 -20.52 -9.66 9.22
N GLU A 68 -19.25 -9.31 9.01
CA GLU A 68 -18.28 -10.11 8.26
C GLU A 68 -17.91 -11.42 8.99
N ASP A 69 -17.80 -11.39 10.32
CA ASP A 69 -17.56 -12.59 11.17
C ASP A 69 -18.76 -13.55 11.16
N ILE A 70 -19.97 -13.01 11.00
CA ILE A 70 -21.22 -13.77 10.94
C ILE A 70 -21.41 -14.39 9.55
N LEU A 71 -21.13 -13.64 8.48
CA LEU A 71 -21.31 -14.07 7.10
C LEU A 71 -20.26 -15.08 6.61
N ARG A 72 -19.08 -15.13 7.23
CA ARG A 72 -18.07 -16.17 6.94
C ARG A 72 -18.42 -17.55 7.51
N GLY A 73 -19.60 -17.71 8.12
CA GLY A 73 -20.03 -18.95 8.76
C GLY A 73 -19.19 -19.18 10.00
N GLY A 74 -19.71 -18.77 11.17
CA GLY A 74 -18.98 -18.78 12.43
C GLY A 74 -18.15 -20.04 12.66
N ARG A 75 -16.86 -19.99 12.33
CA ARG A 75 -15.88 -20.88 12.91
C ARG A 75 -15.74 -20.41 14.35
N ASN A 76 -15.96 -21.33 15.29
CA ASN A 76 -15.44 -21.16 16.64
C ASN A 76 -13.99 -20.65 16.50
N LEU A 77 -13.61 -19.61 17.26
CA LEU A 77 -12.20 -19.25 17.37
C LEU A 77 -11.50 -20.50 17.92
N GLY A 78 -10.92 -21.30 17.03
CA GLY A 78 -10.27 -22.54 17.37
C GLY A 78 -8.90 -22.26 17.98
N THR A 79 -8.15 -23.32 18.25
CA THR A 79 -6.72 -23.17 18.53
C THR A 79 -6.01 -22.64 17.29
N GLU A 80 -5.28 -21.53 17.41
CA GLU A 80 -4.36 -21.01 16.38
C GLU A 80 -2.90 -21.24 16.79
N THR A 81 -1.97 -21.10 15.85
CA THR A 81 -0.54 -21.12 16.12
C THR A 81 0.08 -19.78 15.74
N ILE A 82 0.90 -19.23 16.63
CA ILE A 82 1.64 -17.99 16.43
C ILE A 82 3.14 -18.24 16.37
N GLU A 83 3.82 -17.44 15.56
CA GLU A 83 5.27 -17.34 15.40
C GLU A 83 5.59 -15.97 14.80
N ILE A 84 6.88 -15.57 14.83
CA ILE A 84 7.39 -14.43 14.04
C ILE A 84 8.32 -14.94 12.93
N ASP A 85 8.13 -14.46 11.71
CA ASP A 85 8.99 -14.80 10.58
C ASP A 85 10.36 -14.09 10.71
N PRO A 86 11.50 -14.82 10.66
CA PRO A 86 12.83 -14.21 10.73
C PRO A 86 13.15 -13.35 9.49
N ASN A 87 12.37 -13.45 8.41
CA ASN A 87 12.49 -12.60 7.24
C ASN A 87 11.74 -11.28 7.36
N CYS A 88 11.05 -11.01 8.46
CA CYS A 88 10.35 -9.74 8.66
C CYS A 88 11.33 -8.55 8.64
N ARG A 89 10.88 -7.41 8.11
CA ARG A 89 11.71 -6.22 7.91
C ARG A 89 10.96 -4.96 8.30
N LEU A 90 11.72 -3.94 8.71
CA LEU A 90 11.23 -2.56 8.72
C LEU A 90 11.71 -1.83 7.46
N TYR A 91 10.90 -0.90 6.96
CA TYR A 91 11.23 -0.02 5.86
C TYR A 91 10.62 1.37 6.07
N GLU A 92 11.29 2.40 5.57
CA GLU A 92 10.69 3.72 5.47
C GLU A 92 9.69 3.72 4.30
N PRO A 93 8.45 4.22 4.46
CA PRO A 93 7.45 4.21 3.40
C PRO A 93 7.97 4.95 2.16
N GLY A 94 7.90 4.29 1.00
CA GLY A 94 8.43 4.82 -0.26
C GLY A 94 9.94 4.68 -0.43
N ASN A 95 10.67 4.07 0.53
CA ASN A 95 12.11 3.82 0.46
C ASN A 95 12.44 2.35 0.79
N ALA A 96 12.11 1.44 -0.12
CA ALA A 96 12.35 0.00 0.03
C ALA A 96 13.82 -0.42 -0.20
N GLY A 97 14.69 0.51 -0.61
CA GLY A 97 16.12 0.26 -0.82
C GLY A 97 16.90 0.10 0.48
N ARG A 98 16.44 0.75 1.56
CA ARG A 98 16.97 0.57 2.91
C ARG A 98 15.99 -0.27 3.73
N LYS A 99 16.42 -1.50 4.05
CA LYS A 99 15.66 -2.42 4.91
C LYS A 99 16.39 -2.60 6.23
N PHE A 100 15.63 -2.58 7.31
CA PHE A 100 16.16 -2.84 8.64
C PHE A 100 15.76 -4.25 9.02
N ARG A 101 16.75 -5.12 9.17
CA ARG A 101 16.55 -6.56 9.30
C ARG A 101 16.10 -6.94 10.70
N PHE A 102 15.29 -7.99 10.79
CA PHE A 102 15.03 -8.70 12.03
C PHE A 102 16.35 -9.14 12.67
N VAL A 103 16.43 -9.04 13.99
CA VAL A 103 17.57 -9.47 14.80
C VAL A 103 17.16 -10.63 15.72
N LYS A 104 16.12 -10.43 16.54
CA LYS A 104 15.62 -11.43 17.50
C LYS A 104 14.20 -11.08 17.96
N ALA A 105 13.56 -12.01 18.67
CA ALA A 105 12.30 -11.77 19.37
C ALA A 105 12.32 -12.36 20.78
N GLU A 106 11.51 -11.81 21.68
CA GLU A 106 11.36 -12.23 23.07
C GLU A 106 9.87 -12.37 23.40
N GLY A 107 9.46 -13.45 24.06
CA GLY A 107 8.05 -13.70 24.42
C GLY A 107 7.18 -14.31 23.30
N ILE A 108 7.75 -14.54 22.12
CA ILE A 108 7.14 -15.23 20.98
C ILE A 108 8.16 -16.14 20.29
N PRO A 109 7.78 -17.33 19.79
CA PRO A 109 8.70 -18.16 19.03
C PRO A 109 8.97 -17.57 17.63
N VAL A 110 10.18 -17.81 17.13
CA VAL A 110 10.61 -17.44 15.76
C VAL A 110 10.43 -18.67 14.88
N ALA A 111 9.94 -18.51 13.65
CA ALA A 111 9.75 -19.63 12.74
C ALA A 111 11.07 -20.42 12.53
N PRO A 112 11.03 -21.77 12.48
CA PRO A 112 9.84 -22.62 12.38
C PRO A 112 9.23 -23.04 13.73
N GLN A 113 9.71 -22.49 14.86
CA GLN A 113 9.07 -22.77 16.15
C GLN A 113 7.73 -22.04 16.24
N THR A 114 6.71 -22.72 16.76
CA THR A 114 5.36 -22.18 16.91
C THR A 114 4.85 -22.32 18.34
N ARG A 115 3.89 -21.47 18.71
CA ARG A 115 3.14 -21.55 19.97
C ARG A 115 1.66 -21.64 19.66
N LYS A 116 0.97 -22.62 20.25
CA LYS A 116 -0.50 -22.68 20.19
C LYS A 116 -1.11 -21.63 21.11
N ILE A 117 -2.19 -21.00 20.65
CA ILE A 117 -3.02 -20.07 21.43
C ILE A 117 -4.50 -20.44 21.31
N VAL A 118 -5.27 -20.10 22.34
CA VAL A 118 -6.72 -20.36 22.44
C VAL A 118 -7.47 -19.07 22.81
N PRO A 119 -8.77 -18.97 22.53
CA PRO A 119 -9.54 -17.77 22.82
C PRO A 119 -9.41 -17.33 24.28
N GLY A 120 -9.17 -16.03 24.50
CA GLY A 120 -8.88 -15.45 25.81
C GLY A 120 -7.39 -15.37 26.16
N ASP A 121 -6.51 -15.98 25.35
CA ASP A 121 -5.06 -15.82 25.53
C ASP A 121 -4.62 -14.39 25.27
N PHE A 122 -3.82 -13.88 26.21
CA PHE A 122 -3.16 -12.59 26.08
C PHE A 122 -1.65 -12.79 26.07
N VAL A 123 -0.99 -12.33 25.02
CA VAL A 123 0.46 -12.50 24.83
C VAL A 123 1.12 -11.15 24.65
N LYS A 124 2.15 -10.88 25.48
CA LYS A 124 3.06 -9.74 25.29
C LYS A 124 4.40 -10.26 24.80
N PHE A 125 4.93 -9.62 23.78
CA PHE A 125 6.21 -9.99 23.19
C PHE A 125 6.90 -8.75 22.60
N SER A 126 8.19 -8.85 22.31
CA SER A 126 8.96 -7.81 21.63
C SER A 126 9.75 -8.38 20.46
N VAL A 127 9.93 -7.56 19.43
CA VAL A 127 10.69 -7.89 18.23
C VAL A 127 11.74 -6.81 18.00
N TYR A 128 12.97 -7.26 17.79
CA TYR A 128 14.15 -6.42 17.64
C TYR A 128 14.58 -6.39 16.18
N PHE A 129 14.82 -5.19 15.67
CA PHE A 129 15.33 -4.94 14.33
C PHE A 129 16.60 -4.11 14.38
N GLU A 130 17.34 -4.08 13.28
CA GLU A 130 18.39 -3.08 13.05
C GLU A 130 17.84 -1.67 13.36
N ARG A 131 18.70 -0.84 13.96
CA ARG A 131 18.33 0.53 14.32
C ARG A 131 17.90 1.32 13.08
N LEU A 132 16.67 1.86 13.10
CA LEU A 132 16.17 2.79 12.09
C LEU A 132 17.12 3.97 11.97
N ASP A 133 17.37 4.42 10.75
CA ASP A 133 18.23 5.59 10.54
C ASP A 133 17.60 6.83 11.19
N PRO A 134 18.39 7.74 11.81
CA PRO A 134 17.86 8.94 12.43
C PRO A 134 17.07 9.81 11.43
N GLY A 135 15.86 10.24 11.81
CA GLY A 135 14.96 11.01 10.96
C GLY A 135 13.84 10.21 10.29
N ILE A 136 13.89 8.87 10.34
CA ILE A 136 12.77 8.03 9.90
C ILE A 136 11.70 8.04 10.99
N GLU A 137 10.71 8.93 10.84
CA GLU A 137 9.61 9.12 11.80
C GLU A 137 8.37 8.27 11.47
N VAL A 138 8.34 7.65 10.29
CA VAL A 138 7.30 6.70 9.87
C VAL A 138 7.98 5.48 9.27
N PHE A 139 7.59 4.29 9.70
CA PHE A 139 8.08 3.04 9.13
C PHE A 139 6.95 2.02 8.98
N ASP A 140 7.16 1.06 8.10
CA ASP A 140 6.31 -0.11 7.94
C ASP A 140 7.05 -1.35 8.47
N MET A 141 6.32 -2.27 9.10
CA MET A 141 6.79 -3.62 9.41
C MET A 141 6.10 -4.60 8.47
N PHE A 142 6.89 -5.35 7.71
CA PHE A 142 6.38 -6.39 6.82
C PHE A 142 6.98 -7.74 7.19
N GLU A 143 6.10 -8.67 7.52
CA GLU A 143 6.43 -10.03 7.89
C GLU A 143 6.22 -11.01 6.72
N GLY A 144 5.16 -10.82 5.93
CA GLY A 144 4.85 -11.72 4.80
C GLY A 144 3.46 -11.54 4.22
N ARG A 145 3.07 -12.45 3.32
CA ARG A 145 1.73 -12.49 2.70
C ARG A 145 0.98 -13.72 3.19
N ASP A 146 -0.29 -13.54 3.57
CA ASP A 146 -1.14 -14.64 4.02
C ASP A 146 -1.30 -15.70 2.92
N HIS A 147 -1.12 -16.97 3.28
CA HIS A 147 -1.36 -18.12 2.40
C HIS A 147 -1.82 -19.33 3.22
N ASP A 148 -2.81 -20.07 2.69
CA ASP A 148 -3.45 -21.34 3.11
C ASP A 148 -3.73 -21.60 4.61
N SER A 149 -2.81 -21.33 5.53
CA SER A 149 -2.94 -21.57 6.98
C SER A 149 -2.05 -20.69 7.89
N LYS A 150 -1.24 -19.76 7.34
CA LYS A 150 -0.34 -18.90 8.12
C LYS A 150 -0.80 -17.44 8.02
N ARG A 151 -0.91 -16.77 9.17
CA ARG A 151 -1.25 -15.34 9.26
C ARG A 151 -0.01 -14.54 9.60
N TYR A 152 0.25 -13.52 8.80
CA TYR A 152 1.37 -12.61 8.98
C TYR A 152 0.90 -11.28 9.59
N TRP A 153 1.76 -10.68 10.41
CA TRP A 153 1.53 -9.40 11.08
C TRP A 153 2.28 -8.29 10.36
N ASN A 154 1.54 -7.54 9.55
CA ASN A 154 2.05 -6.38 8.84
C ASN A 154 1.46 -5.12 9.48
N PHE A 155 2.29 -4.11 9.71
CA PHE A 155 1.90 -2.80 10.23
C PHE A 155 2.41 -1.74 9.26
N PHE A 156 1.53 -0.85 8.80
CA PHE A 156 1.83 0.16 7.80
C PHE A 156 1.61 1.55 8.38
N SER A 157 2.59 2.40 8.14
CA SER A 157 2.74 3.76 8.63
C SER A 157 2.65 3.80 10.15
N VAL A 158 3.63 3.18 10.82
CA VAL A 158 3.84 3.28 12.27
C VAL A 158 4.57 4.59 12.55
N HIS A 159 3.87 5.55 13.16
CA HIS A 159 4.40 6.87 13.45
C HIS A 159 5.16 6.86 14.78
N ILE A 160 6.41 7.32 14.76
CA ILE A 160 7.31 7.34 15.91
C ILE A 160 8.10 8.65 16.01
N ARG A 161 8.65 8.89 17.20
CA ARG A 161 9.64 9.94 17.43
C ARG A 161 11.04 9.41 17.15
N ASN A 162 11.68 9.88 16.08
CA ASN A 162 13.04 9.52 15.71
C ASN A 162 13.81 10.72 15.14
N PRO A 163 14.27 11.66 15.98
CA PRO A 163 14.88 12.90 15.53
C PRO A 163 16.17 12.67 14.74
N LYS A 164 16.45 13.54 13.76
CA LYS A 164 17.73 13.57 13.03
C LYS A 164 18.90 13.82 14.00
N ARG A 165 20.04 13.17 13.78
CA ARG A 165 21.27 13.50 14.54
C ARG A 165 21.66 14.96 14.26
N PRO A 166 22.06 15.73 15.29
CA PRO A 166 22.63 17.06 15.06
C PRO A 166 23.85 16.94 14.14
N LEU A 167 23.93 17.81 13.13
CA LEU A 167 25.12 17.93 12.30
C LEU A 167 26.32 18.27 13.21
N PRO A 168 27.48 17.59 13.09
CA PRO A 168 28.68 18.04 13.75
C PRO A 168 29.00 19.46 13.25
N LYS A 169 29.18 20.41 14.18
CA LYS A 169 29.61 21.77 13.84
C LYS A 169 30.94 21.66 13.08
N LYS A 170 30.99 22.15 11.84
CA LYS A 170 32.24 22.21 11.06
C LYS A 170 33.31 22.97 11.88
N GLN A 171 34.37 22.27 12.29
CA GLN A 171 35.60 22.93 12.74
C GLN A 171 36.34 23.49 11.52
N PRO A 172 37.03 24.65 11.64
CA PRO A 172 37.80 25.21 10.54
C PRO A 172 38.96 24.29 10.16
N THR A 173 39.16 24.10 8.85
CA THR A 173 40.25 23.30 8.26
C THR A 173 41.58 24.04 8.38
N PRO A 174 42.66 23.43 8.93
CA PRO A 174 44.02 23.93 8.74
C PRO A 174 44.67 23.35 7.47
N GLU A 175 45.51 24.17 6.83
CA GLU A 175 46.27 23.89 5.61
C GLU A 175 47.28 22.72 5.71
N VAL A 176 47.60 22.18 4.53
CA VAL A 176 48.42 20.99 4.23
C VAL A 176 49.92 21.27 4.33
N GLN A 177 50.71 20.33 4.89
CA GLN A 177 52.11 20.08 4.49
C GLN A 177 52.46 18.58 4.47
N LYS A 178 53.31 18.20 3.49
CA LYS A 178 53.76 16.84 3.10
C LYS A 178 55.14 16.51 3.68
N GLN A 179 55.40 15.25 4.07
CA GLN A 179 56.64 14.46 3.79
C GLN A 179 56.59 13.02 4.35
N GLU A 180 57.41 12.11 3.78
CA GLU A 180 57.36 10.62 3.73
C GLU A 180 58.37 9.88 4.69
N PRO A 181 58.45 8.51 4.78
CA PRO A 181 58.65 7.65 6.00
C PRO A 181 60.10 7.05 6.10
N PRO A 182 60.47 5.94 6.86
CA PRO A 182 59.76 4.92 7.70
C PRO A 182 60.46 4.58 9.08
N ILE A 183 59.96 3.69 9.96
CA ILE A 183 60.36 2.25 10.13
C ILE A 183 59.74 1.59 11.41
N VAL A 184 59.21 0.36 11.21
CA VAL A 184 59.16 -0.88 12.06
C VAL A 184 58.21 -1.04 13.29
N ALA A 185 57.20 -1.86 13.01
CA ALA A 185 56.71 -3.09 13.65
C ALA A 185 56.16 -3.11 15.09
N GLU A 186 54.92 -3.56 15.19
CA GLU A 186 54.51 -4.69 16.04
C GLU A 186 53.36 -5.47 15.34
N LYS A 187 53.47 -6.81 15.30
CA LYS A 187 52.38 -7.77 15.03
C LYS A 187 51.72 -8.09 16.39
N PRO A 188 50.42 -8.44 16.52
CA PRO A 188 49.92 -9.69 15.91
C PRO A 188 48.38 -9.83 15.67
N GLN A 189 48.05 -10.98 15.04
CA GLN A 189 46.80 -11.77 15.05
C GLN A 189 45.84 -11.68 13.84
N ASP A 190 45.58 -12.87 13.29
CA ASP A 190 44.69 -13.18 12.17
C ASP A 190 43.25 -12.77 12.43
N ILE A 191 42.67 -12.01 11.49
CA ILE A 191 41.23 -11.77 11.36
C ILE A 191 40.78 -12.47 10.06
N PRO A 192 39.72 -13.29 10.06
CA PRO A 192 39.21 -13.93 8.86
C PRO A 192 38.80 -12.91 7.79
N ARG A 193 39.21 -13.17 6.54
CA ARG A 193 38.94 -12.39 5.32
C ARG A 193 37.45 -12.13 5.12
N ALA A 194 37.06 -10.86 4.97
CA ALA A 194 35.71 -10.47 4.53
C ALA A 194 35.43 -11.00 3.10
N PRO A 195 34.21 -11.48 2.80
CA PRO A 195 33.84 -11.84 1.44
C PRO A 195 33.78 -10.59 0.56
N GLU A 196 34.28 -10.69 -0.67
CA GLU A 196 34.27 -9.62 -1.65
C GLU A 196 32.82 -9.18 -1.98
N PRO A 197 32.56 -7.88 -2.18
CA PRO A 197 31.24 -7.40 -2.54
C PRO A 197 30.84 -7.92 -3.92
N VAL A 198 29.75 -8.69 -3.97
CA VAL A 198 29.08 -9.09 -5.20
C VAL A 198 28.56 -7.82 -5.89
N LYS A 199 28.91 -7.62 -7.17
CA LYS A 199 28.42 -6.50 -8.00
C LYS A 199 26.89 -6.50 -8.03
N GLU A 200 26.29 -5.47 -7.42
CA GLU A 200 24.86 -5.20 -7.48
C GLU A 200 24.43 -4.92 -8.93
N ALA A 201 23.35 -5.57 -9.37
CA ALA A 201 22.65 -5.20 -10.59
C ALA A 201 22.00 -3.83 -10.38
N THR A 202 22.48 -2.82 -11.09
CA THR A 202 21.96 -1.44 -11.00
C THR A 202 20.56 -1.38 -11.60
N THR A 203 19.55 -1.08 -10.78
CA THR A 203 18.19 -0.82 -11.26
C THR A 203 18.19 0.47 -12.10
N GLN A 204 17.73 0.35 -13.35
CA GLN A 204 17.65 1.46 -14.28
C GLN A 204 16.30 2.18 -14.12
N LEU A 205 16.30 3.34 -13.44
CA LEU A 205 15.09 4.12 -13.20
C LEU A 205 14.71 5.01 -14.39
N VAL A 206 13.41 5.10 -14.67
CA VAL A 206 12.78 5.98 -15.67
C VAL A 206 11.92 7.00 -14.93
N THR A 207 12.01 8.26 -15.32
CA THR A 207 11.16 9.31 -14.77
C THR A 207 9.87 9.41 -15.58
N VAL A 208 8.71 9.24 -14.96
CA VAL A 208 7.41 9.55 -15.57
C VAL A 208 6.89 10.86 -14.96
N ARG A 209 6.72 11.89 -15.78
CA ARG A 209 6.13 13.17 -15.35
C ARG A 209 4.87 13.49 -16.13
N GLY A 210 4.01 14.34 -15.57
CA GLY A 210 2.76 14.63 -16.24
C GLY A 210 1.88 15.67 -15.57
N THR A 211 0.76 15.95 -16.23
CA THR A 211 -0.32 16.78 -15.70
C THR A 211 -1.63 16.01 -15.79
N ILE A 212 -2.43 16.11 -14.74
CA ILE A 212 -3.78 15.60 -14.63
C ILE A 212 -4.70 16.75 -15.01
N ILE A 213 -5.51 16.61 -16.05
CA ILE A 213 -6.32 17.69 -16.60
C ILE A 213 -7.81 17.35 -16.63
N ASN A 214 -8.64 18.38 -16.53
CA ASN A 214 -10.07 18.28 -16.76
C ASN A 214 -10.35 18.09 -18.25
N ALA A 215 -11.13 17.07 -18.62
CA ALA A 215 -11.42 16.73 -20.01
C ALA A 215 -12.03 17.90 -20.82
N LYS A 216 -12.89 18.70 -20.18
CA LYS A 216 -13.65 19.80 -20.78
C LYS A 216 -12.86 21.10 -20.80
N THR A 217 -12.27 21.48 -19.67
CA THR A 217 -11.61 22.80 -19.53
C THR A 217 -10.12 22.78 -19.83
N LYS A 218 -9.51 21.58 -19.90
CA LYS A 218 -8.05 21.37 -20.01
C LYS A 218 -7.22 21.94 -18.86
N GLN A 219 -7.87 22.42 -17.80
CA GLN A 219 -7.19 22.94 -16.61
C GLN A 219 -6.64 21.81 -15.72
N PRO A 220 -5.53 22.03 -15.00
CA PRO A 220 -4.99 21.05 -14.06
C PRO A 220 -5.98 20.72 -12.93
N VAL A 221 -6.04 19.44 -12.55
CA VAL A 221 -6.92 18.93 -11.50
C VAL A 221 -6.08 18.36 -10.36
N PRO A 222 -6.18 18.90 -9.13
CA PRO A 222 -5.60 18.26 -7.95
C PRO A 222 -6.17 16.85 -7.77
N ALA A 223 -5.30 15.85 -7.76
CA ALA A 223 -5.72 14.45 -7.77
C ALA A 223 -4.76 13.55 -6.99
N ARG A 224 -5.24 12.38 -6.60
CA ARG A 224 -4.44 11.26 -6.11
C ARG A 224 -4.17 10.31 -7.28
N ILE A 225 -2.92 9.92 -7.49
CA ILE A 225 -2.58 8.83 -8.42
C ILE A 225 -2.10 7.64 -7.61
N SER A 226 -2.79 6.52 -7.73
CA SER A 226 -2.41 5.21 -7.22
C SER A 226 -1.86 4.36 -8.37
N TYR A 227 -0.67 3.78 -8.26
CA TYR A 227 -0.11 2.92 -9.31
C TYR A 227 0.50 1.62 -8.78
N MET A 228 0.44 0.56 -9.56
CA MET A 228 0.76 -0.82 -9.21
C MET A 228 1.89 -1.35 -10.09
N ALA A 229 2.90 -1.98 -9.48
CA ALA A 229 4.01 -2.62 -10.17
C ALA A 229 3.57 -3.94 -10.85
N PRO A 230 4.27 -4.39 -11.91
CA PRO A 230 3.97 -5.68 -12.54
C PRO A 230 4.08 -6.83 -11.54
N GLY A 231 3.08 -7.74 -11.53
CA GLY A 231 2.98 -8.86 -10.59
C GLY A 231 2.07 -8.63 -9.38
N GLY A 232 1.47 -7.44 -9.24
CA GLY A 232 0.43 -7.17 -8.24
C GLY A 232 -0.94 -7.65 -8.73
N GLU A 233 -1.45 -8.76 -8.21
CA GLU A 233 -2.69 -9.36 -8.71
C GLU A 233 -3.99 -8.79 -8.10
N ASN A 234 -3.93 -7.96 -7.04
CA ASN A 234 -5.13 -7.59 -6.27
C ASN A 234 -5.32 -6.09 -5.96
N GLY A 235 -4.62 -5.16 -6.63
CA GLY A 235 -4.91 -3.72 -6.50
C GLY A 235 -4.55 -3.06 -5.15
N LEU A 236 -3.85 -3.78 -4.25
CA LEU A 236 -3.38 -3.29 -2.95
C LEU A 236 -1.92 -2.81 -2.95
N ASP A 237 -1.16 -3.12 -4.00
CA ASP A 237 0.23 -2.65 -4.23
C ASP A 237 0.27 -1.23 -4.82
N SER A 238 -0.69 -0.37 -4.47
CA SER A 238 -0.79 0.95 -5.06
C SER A 238 0.06 1.97 -4.31
N ILE A 239 1.20 2.37 -4.87
CA ILE A 239 1.89 3.57 -4.39
C ILE A 239 1.02 4.76 -4.78
N ALA A 240 0.65 5.57 -3.79
CA ALA A 240 -0.23 6.70 -3.99
C ALA A 240 0.52 8.02 -3.84
N LEU A 241 0.40 8.91 -4.81
CA LEU A 241 0.92 10.27 -4.77
C LEU A 241 -0.23 11.28 -4.81
N SER A 242 -0.10 12.38 -4.08
CA SER A 242 -1.02 13.51 -4.15
C SER A 242 -0.43 14.59 -5.05
N ALA A 243 -1.00 14.77 -6.23
CA ALA A 243 -0.64 15.81 -7.19
C ALA A 243 -1.44 17.08 -6.89
N SER A 244 -1.07 17.82 -5.84
CA SER A 244 -1.83 19.00 -5.38
C SER A 244 -1.94 20.13 -6.40
N SER A 245 -0.98 20.23 -7.34
CA SER A 245 -1.00 21.18 -8.46
C SER A 245 -1.60 20.60 -9.76
N GLY A 246 -2.08 19.35 -9.70
CA GLY A 246 -2.39 18.53 -10.87
C GLY A 246 -1.16 18.01 -11.61
N LYS A 247 0.06 18.42 -11.25
CA LYS A 247 1.30 17.89 -11.83
C LYS A 247 1.87 16.75 -10.99
N PHE A 248 2.46 15.76 -11.64
CA PHE A 248 3.10 14.62 -10.97
C PHE A 248 4.47 14.29 -11.57
N LYS A 249 5.32 13.64 -10.77
CA LYS A 249 6.61 13.07 -11.17
C LYS A 249 6.86 11.80 -10.37
N LEU A 250 7.20 10.73 -11.07
CA LEU A 250 7.43 9.38 -10.57
C LEU A 250 8.78 8.88 -11.08
N ALA A 251 9.50 8.11 -10.27
CA ALA A 251 10.64 7.32 -10.72
C ALA A 251 10.24 5.84 -10.63
N LEU A 252 10.20 5.16 -11.77
CA LEU A 252 9.73 3.79 -11.94
C LEU A 252 10.82 2.96 -12.62
N ASP A 253 10.87 1.65 -12.40
CA ASP A 253 11.88 0.81 -13.04
C ASP A 253 11.61 0.68 -14.55
N ALA A 254 12.68 0.77 -15.33
CA ALA A 254 12.68 0.44 -16.75
C ALA A 254 12.25 -1.01 -16.98
N GLY A 255 11.67 -1.29 -18.15
CA GLY A 255 11.31 -2.66 -18.57
C GLY A 255 9.96 -3.15 -18.05
N ASN A 256 9.24 -2.34 -17.27
CA ASN A 256 8.01 -2.74 -16.58
C ASN A 256 6.77 -1.96 -17.06
N LYS A 257 5.58 -2.53 -16.87
CA LYS A 257 4.30 -1.86 -17.09
C LYS A 257 3.57 -1.64 -15.78
N TYR A 258 3.22 -0.39 -15.48
CA TYR A 258 2.59 -0.02 -14.21
C TYR A 258 1.14 0.40 -14.46
N ALA A 259 0.18 -0.32 -13.90
CA ALA A 259 -1.22 0.12 -13.94
C ALA A 259 -1.40 1.31 -12.99
N TYR A 260 -2.17 2.32 -13.35
CA TYR A 260 -2.47 3.45 -12.47
C TYR A 260 -3.96 3.77 -12.44
N VAL A 261 -4.36 4.49 -11.40
CA VAL A 261 -5.69 5.07 -11.18
C VAL A 261 -5.48 6.48 -10.66
N ALA A 262 -6.00 7.47 -11.36
CA ALA A 262 -6.08 8.84 -10.90
C ALA A 262 -7.51 9.13 -10.40
N SER A 263 -7.64 9.72 -9.22
CA SER A 263 -8.92 10.12 -8.63
C SER A 263 -8.88 11.55 -8.10
N ALA A 264 -9.99 12.27 -8.28
CA ALA A 264 -10.22 13.58 -7.71
C ALA A 264 -11.69 13.72 -7.33
N LYS A 265 -11.96 14.51 -6.29
CA LYS A 265 -13.34 14.81 -5.87
C LYS A 265 -14.09 15.50 -7.01
N GLY A 266 -15.30 15.02 -7.33
CA GLY A 266 -16.14 15.57 -8.40
C GLY A 266 -15.73 15.12 -9.82
N TYR A 267 -14.80 14.18 -9.93
CA TYR A 267 -14.38 13.57 -11.18
C TYR A 267 -14.53 12.06 -11.12
N PHE A 268 -14.75 11.47 -12.28
CA PHE A 268 -14.67 10.03 -12.43
C PHE A 268 -13.22 9.57 -12.38
N PRO A 269 -12.90 8.49 -11.64
CA PRO A 269 -11.56 7.93 -11.64
C PRO A 269 -11.13 7.54 -13.06
N SER A 270 -9.88 7.83 -13.41
CA SER A 270 -9.29 7.41 -14.68
C SER A 270 -8.21 6.39 -14.44
N SER A 271 -8.33 5.22 -15.06
CA SER A 271 -7.32 4.17 -15.04
C SER A 271 -6.50 4.13 -16.33
N GLY A 272 -5.22 3.79 -16.24
CA GLY A 272 -4.37 3.59 -17.40
C GLY A 272 -3.14 2.75 -17.06
N ALA A 273 -2.12 2.80 -17.92
CA ALA A 273 -0.84 2.19 -17.62
C ALA A 273 0.32 3.08 -18.06
N PHE A 274 1.37 3.16 -17.24
CA PHE A 274 2.69 3.62 -17.65
C PHE A 274 3.43 2.43 -18.26
N ASP A 275 3.52 2.39 -19.59
CA ASP A 275 4.23 1.33 -20.31
C ASP A 275 5.70 1.70 -20.48
N LEU A 276 6.56 1.15 -19.62
CA LEU A 276 8.00 1.41 -19.60
C LEU A 276 8.78 0.20 -20.14
N THR A 277 8.11 -0.75 -20.78
CA THR A 277 8.72 -2.00 -21.28
C THR A 277 9.84 -1.75 -22.28
N GLN A 278 9.78 -0.64 -23.02
CA GLN A 278 10.80 -0.20 -23.98
C GLN A 278 11.63 0.99 -23.48
N ALA A 279 11.39 1.46 -22.26
CA ALA A 279 12.09 2.61 -21.71
C ALA A 279 13.48 2.21 -21.20
N LYS A 280 14.46 3.10 -21.34
CA LYS A 280 15.83 2.91 -20.85
C LYS A 280 16.06 3.72 -19.57
N GLY A 281 16.98 3.27 -18.71
CA GLY A 281 17.36 4.03 -17.51
C GLY A 281 17.79 5.46 -17.80
N GLY A 282 17.36 6.39 -16.96
CA GLY A 282 17.58 7.82 -17.09
C GLY A 282 16.63 8.55 -18.05
N GLN A 283 15.77 7.82 -18.78
CA GLN A 283 14.80 8.43 -19.68
C GLN A 283 13.69 9.16 -18.90
N GLU A 284 13.18 10.23 -19.50
CA GLU A 284 12.00 10.94 -19.01
C GLU A 284 10.82 10.74 -19.99
N ILE A 285 9.68 10.30 -19.47
CA ILE A 285 8.45 10.06 -20.20
C ILE A 285 7.40 11.04 -19.70
N VAL A 286 6.73 11.71 -20.64
CA VAL A 286 5.64 12.64 -20.34
C VAL A 286 4.31 11.92 -20.57
N ASN A 287 3.45 11.94 -19.56
CA ASN A 287 2.11 11.35 -19.64
C ASN A 287 1.05 12.33 -19.18
N GLU A 288 0.02 12.55 -19.99
CA GLU A 288 -1.15 13.34 -19.61
C GLU A 288 -2.26 12.40 -19.11
N ILE A 289 -2.86 12.72 -17.97
CA ILE A 289 -3.99 11.96 -17.42
C ILE A 289 -5.24 12.84 -17.51
N VAL A 290 -6.30 12.33 -18.12
CA VAL A 290 -7.55 13.08 -18.31
C VAL A 290 -8.60 12.60 -17.31
N LEU A 291 -9.15 13.52 -16.53
CA LEU A 291 -10.28 13.26 -15.64
C LEU A 291 -11.56 13.88 -16.20
N ASN A 292 -12.62 13.08 -16.29
CA ASN A 292 -13.94 13.53 -16.70
C ASN A 292 -14.70 14.04 -15.47
N PRO A 293 -15.27 15.26 -15.49
CA PRO A 293 -16.08 15.74 -14.38
C PRO A 293 -17.38 14.94 -14.29
N VAL A 294 -17.86 14.72 -13.07
CA VAL A 294 -19.15 14.10 -12.82
C VAL A 294 -20.26 15.09 -13.19
N ALA A 295 -21.03 14.76 -14.23
CA ALA A 295 -22.16 15.58 -14.68
C ALA A 295 -23.31 14.71 -15.21
N VAL A 296 -24.54 15.22 -15.12
CA VAL A 296 -25.73 14.54 -15.63
C VAL A 296 -25.60 14.33 -17.15
N GLY A 297 -25.96 13.12 -17.60
CA GLY A 297 -25.88 12.71 -19.00
C GLY A 297 -24.50 12.19 -19.43
N GLU A 298 -23.46 12.31 -18.59
CA GLU A 298 -22.17 11.68 -18.85
C GLU A 298 -22.28 10.16 -18.70
N ALA A 299 -21.90 9.45 -19.76
CA ALA A 299 -21.81 8.00 -19.81
C ALA A 299 -20.35 7.58 -19.65
N ILE A 300 -20.08 6.65 -18.75
CA ILE A 300 -18.74 6.14 -18.50
C ILE A 300 -18.72 4.63 -18.51
N THR A 301 -17.80 4.11 -19.32
CA THR A 301 -17.47 2.69 -19.34
C THR A 301 -16.70 2.33 -18.08
N LEU A 302 -17.20 1.32 -17.35
CA LEU A 302 -16.44 0.72 -16.26
C LEU A 302 -15.38 -0.18 -16.87
N ASN A 303 -14.19 0.39 -17.05
CA ASN A 303 -13.05 -0.36 -17.52
C ASN A 303 -12.71 -1.42 -16.48
N ASN A 304 -12.49 -2.66 -16.91
CA ASN A 304 -12.19 -3.82 -16.06
C ASN A 304 -13.35 -4.47 -15.30
N ILE A 305 -14.62 -4.26 -15.67
CA ILE A 305 -15.68 -5.19 -15.27
C ILE A 305 -15.73 -6.34 -16.27
N TYR A 306 -15.27 -7.49 -15.82
CA TYR A 306 -15.15 -8.69 -16.65
C TYR A 306 -16.22 -9.71 -16.28
N PHE A 307 -16.75 -10.33 -17.33
CA PHE A 307 -17.63 -11.49 -17.26
C PHE A 307 -17.06 -12.57 -18.16
N ASP A 308 -17.14 -13.83 -17.73
CA ASP A 308 -16.90 -14.95 -18.61
C ASP A 308 -17.92 -14.96 -19.77
N ILE A 309 -17.55 -15.65 -20.85
CA ILE A 309 -18.44 -15.91 -21.99
C ILE A 309 -19.72 -16.57 -21.46
N SER A 310 -20.87 -16.04 -21.86
CA SER A 310 -22.20 -16.52 -21.46
C SER A 310 -22.50 -16.51 -19.96
N LYS A 311 -21.68 -15.86 -19.12
CA LYS A 311 -21.96 -15.68 -17.69
C LYS A 311 -22.26 -14.23 -17.34
N PHE A 312 -22.90 -14.06 -16.19
CA PHE A 312 -23.24 -12.78 -15.58
C PHE A 312 -22.69 -12.61 -14.16
N ASP A 313 -21.90 -13.58 -13.66
CA ASP A 313 -21.18 -13.43 -12.41
C ASP A 313 -19.99 -12.47 -12.59
N LEU A 314 -19.86 -11.52 -11.67
CA LEU A 314 -18.71 -10.60 -11.63
C LEU A 314 -17.44 -11.40 -11.31
N LEU A 315 -16.43 -11.29 -12.17
CA LEU A 315 -15.11 -11.86 -11.87
C LEU A 315 -14.43 -11.07 -10.75
N THR A 316 -13.56 -11.72 -9.97
CA THR A 316 -12.81 -11.11 -8.86
C THR A 316 -12.06 -9.85 -9.28
N SER A 317 -11.52 -9.84 -10.51
CA SER A 317 -10.85 -8.67 -11.11
C SER A 317 -11.74 -7.44 -11.27
N SER A 318 -13.06 -7.61 -11.26
CA SER A 318 -14.06 -6.54 -11.36
C SER A 318 -14.32 -5.82 -10.04
N PHE A 319 -14.01 -6.44 -8.90
CA PHE A 319 -14.37 -5.89 -7.59
C PHE A 319 -13.66 -4.59 -7.26
N ALA A 320 -12.39 -4.43 -7.69
CA ALA A 320 -11.67 -3.18 -7.49
C ALA A 320 -12.36 -1.99 -8.19
N GLU A 321 -12.88 -2.19 -9.41
CA GLU A 321 -13.63 -1.15 -10.11
C GLU A 321 -15.02 -0.92 -9.48
N MET A 322 -15.64 -1.98 -8.96
CA MET A 322 -16.94 -1.87 -8.31
C MET A 322 -16.89 -1.19 -6.95
N ASP A 323 -15.83 -1.40 -6.17
CA ASP A 323 -15.58 -0.66 -4.94
C ASP A 323 -15.32 0.83 -5.23
N ARG A 324 -14.68 1.17 -6.35
CA ARG A 324 -14.51 2.58 -6.78
C ARG A 324 -15.85 3.24 -7.13
N LEU A 325 -16.69 2.57 -7.91
CA LEU A 325 -18.03 3.11 -8.23
C LEU A 325 -18.87 3.27 -6.96
N THR A 326 -18.79 2.30 -6.04
CA THR A 326 -19.45 2.38 -4.73
C THR A 326 -18.99 3.62 -3.96
N GLN A 327 -17.67 3.85 -3.87
CA GLN A 327 -17.11 5.00 -3.20
C GLN A 327 -17.56 6.32 -3.85
N LEU A 328 -17.56 6.38 -5.19
CA LEU A 328 -18.05 7.55 -5.93
C LEU A 328 -19.51 7.88 -5.60
N MET A 329 -20.39 6.87 -5.55
CA MET A 329 -21.80 7.05 -5.21
C MET A 329 -22.03 7.42 -3.73
N ARG A 330 -21.12 7.02 -2.83
CA ARG A 330 -21.14 7.44 -1.42
C ARG A 330 -20.71 8.89 -1.26
N GLU A 331 -19.70 9.32 -2.02
CA GLU A 331 -19.23 10.70 -2.03
C GLU A 331 -20.22 11.68 -2.68
N ASN A 332 -21.15 11.15 -3.48
CA ASN A 332 -22.21 11.91 -4.14
C ASN A 332 -23.59 11.32 -3.80
N PRO A 333 -24.15 11.60 -2.59
CA PRO A 333 -25.36 10.93 -2.10
C PRO A 333 -26.63 11.14 -2.95
N SER A 334 -26.70 12.24 -3.71
CA SER A 334 -27.80 12.57 -4.62
C SER A 334 -27.63 11.98 -6.03
N MET A 335 -26.46 11.40 -6.33
CA MET A 335 -26.20 10.79 -7.62
C MET A 335 -27.11 9.57 -7.83
N GLU A 336 -27.77 9.55 -8.98
CA GLU A 336 -28.48 8.38 -9.49
C GLU A 336 -27.84 7.95 -10.81
N ILE A 337 -27.73 6.65 -11.01
CA ILE A 337 -27.09 6.07 -12.19
C ILE A 337 -28.01 5.09 -12.91
N ARG A 338 -27.80 4.95 -14.21
CA ARG A 338 -28.25 3.79 -14.98
C ARG A 338 -27.06 2.95 -15.39
N VAL A 339 -27.07 1.67 -15.02
CA VAL A 339 -26.12 0.65 -15.47
C VAL A 339 -26.60 0.06 -16.79
N GLU A 340 -25.77 0.09 -17.81
CA GLU A 340 -26.07 -0.35 -19.18
C GLU A 340 -25.19 -1.56 -19.55
N GLY A 341 -25.80 -2.72 -19.78
CA GLY A 341 -25.10 -3.95 -20.19
C GLY A 341 -25.09 -4.14 -21.71
N HIS A 342 -23.96 -4.61 -22.25
CA HIS A 342 -23.79 -4.85 -23.69
C HIS A 342 -23.14 -6.21 -23.98
N THR A 343 -23.47 -6.78 -25.14
CA THR A 343 -22.82 -7.99 -25.69
C THR A 343 -22.14 -7.69 -27.02
N ASP A 344 -21.33 -8.63 -27.50
CA ASP A 344 -20.96 -8.64 -28.91
C ASP A 344 -22.11 -9.21 -29.77
N ASN A 345 -21.88 -9.28 -31.08
CA ASN A 345 -22.86 -9.68 -32.07
C ASN A 345 -22.88 -11.19 -32.37
N LEU A 346 -22.19 -12.01 -31.58
CA LEU A 346 -22.18 -13.47 -31.77
C LEU A 346 -23.27 -14.15 -30.93
N GLY A 347 -23.85 -15.22 -31.49
CA GLY A 347 -24.88 -16.00 -30.83
C GLY A 347 -26.29 -15.46 -31.07
N ASP A 348 -27.23 -15.98 -30.28
CA ASP A 348 -28.65 -15.66 -30.39
C ASP A 348 -28.96 -14.26 -29.86
N PHE A 349 -29.78 -13.50 -30.60
CA PHE A 349 -30.08 -12.10 -30.28
C PHE A 349 -30.84 -11.95 -28.94
N ASP A 350 -31.88 -12.75 -28.73
CA ASP A 350 -32.73 -12.65 -27.54
C ASP A 350 -31.96 -13.09 -26.29
N LYS A 351 -31.15 -14.16 -26.42
CA LYS A 351 -30.24 -14.58 -25.34
C LYS A 351 -29.21 -13.51 -25.00
N ASN A 352 -28.74 -12.74 -25.98
CA ASN A 352 -27.79 -11.65 -25.75
C ASN A 352 -28.44 -10.44 -25.05
N ILE A 353 -29.71 -10.15 -25.36
CA ILE A 353 -30.49 -9.14 -24.62
C ILE A 353 -30.62 -9.56 -23.15
N GLU A 354 -31.05 -10.80 -22.88
CA GLU A 354 -31.18 -11.34 -21.53
C GLU A 354 -29.83 -11.35 -20.78
N LEU A 355 -28.76 -11.83 -21.41
CA LEU A 355 -27.41 -11.85 -20.84
C LEU A 355 -26.94 -10.45 -20.44
N SER A 356 -27.16 -9.46 -21.31
CA SER A 356 -26.79 -8.07 -21.03
C SER A 356 -27.57 -7.49 -19.85
N GLN A 357 -28.86 -7.82 -19.71
CA GLN A 357 -29.69 -7.40 -18.58
C GLN A 357 -29.22 -8.06 -17.28
N ASN A 358 -28.91 -9.36 -17.31
CA ASN A 358 -28.41 -10.09 -16.15
C ASN A 358 -27.06 -9.53 -15.65
N ARG A 359 -26.18 -9.12 -16.56
CA ARG A 359 -24.92 -8.43 -16.21
C ARG A 359 -25.16 -7.08 -15.54
N ALA A 360 -26.09 -6.27 -16.07
CA ALA A 360 -26.46 -5.00 -15.44
C ALA A 360 -27.08 -5.22 -14.05
N ASN A 361 -27.91 -6.26 -13.90
CA ASN A 361 -28.50 -6.65 -12.61
C ASN A 361 -27.44 -7.12 -11.61
N ALA A 362 -26.41 -7.86 -12.05
CA ALA A 362 -25.32 -8.30 -11.19
C ALA A 362 -24.54 -7.11 -10.60
N VAL A 363 -24.25 -6.10 -11.42
CA VAL A 363 -23.64 -4.85 -10.94
C VAL A 363 -24.54 -4.12 -9.95
N LYS A 364 -25.84 -3.97 -10.28
CA LYS A 364 -26.81 -3.36 -9.35
C LYS A 364 -26.85 -4.10 -8.01
N LYS A 365 -26.92 -5.44 -8.03
CA LYS A 365 -26.92 -6.29 -6.84
C LYS A 365 -25.66 -6.08 -6.01
N TYR A 366 -24.49 -5.98 -6.64
CA TYR A 366 -23.24 -5.70 -5.96
C TYR A 366 -23.29 -4.34 -5.24
N LEU A 367 -23.67 -3.27 -5.94
CA LEU A 367 -23.74 -1.92 -5.36
C LEU A 367 -24.73 -1.84 -4.18
N VAL A 368 -25.88 -2.51 -4.31
CA VAL A 368 -26.86 -2.60 -3.21
C VAL A 368 -26.28 -3.35 -2.02
N SER A 369 -25.54 -4.45 -2.25
CA SER A 369 -24.89 -5.20 -1.17
C SER A 369 -23.84 -4.38 -0.42
N LYS A 370 -23.29 -3.33 -1.06
CA LYS A 370 -22.37 -2.36 -0.47
C LYS A 370 -23.08 -1.15 0.15
N GLY A 371 -24.41 -1.17 0.26
CA GLY A 371 -25.21 -0.14 0.94
C GLY A 371 -25.60 1.04 0.06
N ILE A 372 -25.56 0.93 -1.26
CA ILE A 372 -26.18 1.93 -2.15
C ILE A 372 -27.67 1.62 -2.29
N GLU A 373 -28.52 2.62 -2.06
CA GLU A 373 -29.98 2.47 -2.19
C GLU A 373 -30.38 2.00 -3.59
N ALA A 374 -31.22 0.96 -3.66
CA ALA A 374 -31.60 0.33 -4.93
C ALA A 374 -32.40 1.27 -5.87
N SER A 375 -33.06 2.29 -5.30
CA SER A 375 -33.77 3.34 -6.03
C SER A 375 -32.82 4.27 -6.81
N ARG A 376 -31.56 4.35 -6.41
CA ARG A 376 -30.53 5.18 -7.07
C ARG A 376 -29.89 4.51 -8.28
N ILE A 377 -30.30 3.27 -8.59
CA ILE A 377 -29.65 2.43 -9.60
C ILE A 377 -30.72 1.85 -10.55
N GLU A 378 -30.76 2.36 -11.77
CA GLU A 378 -31.46 1.73 -12.89
C GLU A 378 -30.54 0.68 -13.56
N ALA A 379 -31.06 -0.46 -14.01
CA ALA A 379 -30.27 -1.46 -14.73
C ALA A 379 -30.96 -1.83 -16.05
N LYS A 380 -30.26 -1.69 -17.18
CA LYS A 380 -30.78 -1.98 -18.53
C LYS A 380 -29.80 -2.78 -19.37
N GLY A 381 -30.27 -3.85 -19.99
CA GLY A 381 -29.56 -4.59 -21.02
C GLY A 381 -29.89 -4.10 -22.43
N PHE A 382 -28.86 -3.83 -23.23
CA PHE A 382 -29.02 -3.44 -24.64
C PHE A 382 -28.57 -4.52 -25.64
N GLY A 383 -28.05 -5.66 -25.15
CA GLY A 383 -27.50 -6.72 -26.00
C GLY A 383 -26.49 -6.17 -27.02
N PRO A 384 -26.58 -6.59 -28.29
CA PRO A 384 -25.66 -6.15 -29.34
C PRO A 384 -26.07 -4.83 -30.02
N THR A 385 -27.17 -4.18 -29.60
CA THR A 385 -27.80 -3.08 -30.37
C THR A 385 -27.00 -1.77 -30.36
N ARG A 386 -26.06 -1.61 -29.42
CA ARG A 386 -25.24 -0.40 -29.24
C ARG A 386 -23.74 -0.74 -29.22
N PRO A 387 -23.16 -1.15 -30.35
CA PRO A 387 -21.75 -1.52 -30.43
C PRO A 387 -20.86 -0.27 -30.42
N VAL A 388 -19.74 -0.35 -29.69
CA VAL A 388 -18.67 0.68 -29.74
C VAL A 388 -17.74 0.47 -30.93
N THR A 389 -17.71 -0.75 -31.47
CA THR A 389 -16.98 -1.06 -32.70
C THR A 389 -17.77 -2.02 -33.59
N LYS A 390 -17.61 -1.87 -34.90
CA LYS A 390 -18.21 -2.72 -35.93
C LYS A 390 -17.30 -3.85 -36.39
N GLY A 391 -16.04 -3.89 -35.95
CA GLY A 391 -15.10 -4.90 -36.40
C GLY A 391 -15.35 -6.28 -35.79
N THR A 392 -14.78 -7.28 -36.46
CA THR A 392 -15.10 -8.69 -36.24
C THR A 392 -13.97 -9.47 -35.57
N SER A 393 -12.87 -8.81 -35.22
CA SER A 393 -11.77 -9.44 -34.48
C SER A 393 -12.15 -9.67 -33.01
N GLU A 394 -11.51 -10.65 -32.35
CA GLU A 394 -11.83 -10.97 -30.95
C GLU A 394 -11.51 -9.81 -29.99
N SER A 395 -10.44 -9.07 -30.25
CA SER A 395 -10.10 -7.86 -29.49
C SER A 395 -11.19 -6.80 -29.60
N GLU A 396 -11.81 -6.66 -30.77
CA GLU A 396 -12.92 -5.74 -31.00
C GLU A 396 -14.24 -6.21 -30.38
N ARG A 397 -14.57 -7.49 -30.51
CA ARG A 397 -15.75 -8.08 -29.85
C ARG A 397 -15.67 -7.94 -28.33
N ARG A 398 -14.48 -8.13 -27.75
CA ARG A 398 -14.26 -7.90 -26.32
C ARG A 398 -14.60 -6.47 -25.89
N ARG A 399 -14.37 -5.46 -26.73
CA ARG A 399 -14.78 -4.07 -26.44
C ARG A 399 -16.29 -3.90 -26.43
N ASN A 400 -17.04 -4.69 -27.20
CA ASN A 400 -18.50 -4.65 -27.18
C ASN A 400 -19.10 -5.37 -25.96
N ARG A 401 -18.42 -6.39 -25.41
CA ARG A 401 -18.79 -7.07 -24.15
C ARG A 401 -18.40 -6.24 -22.92
N ARG A 402 -19.20 -5.23 -22.60
CA ARG A 402 -18.91 -4.23 -21.56
C ARG A 402 -20.13 -3.88 -20.72
N VAL A 403 -19.87 -3.20 -19.61
CA VAL A 403 -20.89 -2.50 -18.82
C VAL A 403 -20.51 -1.03 -18.72
N GLU A 404 -21.48 -0.16 -18.95
CA GLU A 404 -21.38 1.29 -18.76
C GLU A 404 -22.28 1.71 -17.61
N PHE A 405 -22.03 2.90 -17.06
CA PHE A 405 -23.04 3.57 -16.28
C PHE A 405 -23.19 5.02 -16.76
N VAL A 406 -24.40 5.55 -16.61
CA VAL A 406 -24.76 6.90 -17.00
C VAL A 406 -25.28 7.62 -15.76
N VAL A 407 -24.77 8.80 -15.48
CA VAL A 407 -25.35 9.63 -14.42
C VAL A 407 -26.68 10.20 -14.93
N VAL A 408 -27.78 9.76 -14.34
CA VAL A 408 -29.13 10.21 -14.72
C VAL A 408 -29.58 11.41 -13.88
N ARG A 409 -29.05 11.55 -12.66
CA ARG A 409 -29.33 12.67 -11.75
C ARG A 409 -28.15 12.93 -10.82
N MET A 410 -28.00 14.18 -10.37
CA MET A 410 -27.00 14.63 -9.40
C MET A 410 -27.65 15.39 -8.27
#